data_AF-A0A4D4J5Y2-F1
#
_entry.id   AF-A0A4D4J5Y2-F1
#
_cell.length_a   1.000
_cell.length_b   1.000
_cell.length_c   1.000
_cell.angle_alpha   90.00
_cell.angle_beta   90.00
_cell.angle_gamma   90.00
#
_symmetry.space_group_name_H-M   'P 1'
#
loop_
_entity.id
_entity.type
_entity.pdbx_description
1 polymer ?
#
loop_
_entity_poly.entity_id
_entity_poly.type
_entity_poly.pdbx_seq_one_letter_code
_entity_poly.pdbx_strand_id
1 'polypeptide(L)'
;MAQREVPTDRYGSRAGRRPPRWAYWVVLAAAVVVGLVVAVVAYQNLGSQPIEGEQTAFQILDDHSVRIDFQVRRDHPERPADCLVRARSQDGDEVGRKEVLVPAGATVVSRSTVLRTSKRPVTGEVYGCSYQVPSYLTKEARPSG
;
A
#
# COMPACT_ATOMS: atom_id res chain seq x y z
N MET A 1 -19.27 -79.36 18.77
CA MET A 1 -19.61 -77.99 18.33
C MET A 1 -18.45 -77.10 18.74
N ALA A 2 -17.55 -76.78 17.81
CA ALA A 2 -16.35 -76.00 18.12
C ALA A 2 -16.68 -74.50 18.04
N GLN A 3 -16.61 -73.82 19.18
CA GLN A 3 -16.76 -72.38 19.27
C GLN A 3 -15.49 -71.74 18.73
N ARG A 4 -15.61 -70.99 17.64
CA ARG A 4 -14.49 -70.31 17.01
C ARG A 4 -14.17 -69.04 17.80
N GLU A 5 -13.22 -69.13 18.73
CA GLU A 5 -12.63 -67.96 19.38
C GLU A 5 -11.78 -67.20 18.37
N VAL A 6 -12.21 -65.97 18.08
CA VAL A 6 -11.53 -65.08 17.15
C VAL A 6 -10.31 -64.48 17.88
N PRO A 7 -9.08 -64.64 17.37
CA PRO A 7 -7.89 -64.10 18.02
C PRO A 7 -7.97 -62.58 18.17
N THR A 8 -8.01 -62.10 19.41
CA THR A 8 -8.08 -60.66 19.77
C THR A 8 -6.77 -59.91 19.50
N ASP A 9 -5.68 -60.65 19.25
CA ASP A 9 -4.32 -60.10 19.08
C ASP A 9 -4.04 -59.49 17.70
N ARG A 10 -5.00 -59.59 16.75
CA ARG A 10 -4.89 -58.94 15.43
C ARG A 10 -5.77 -57.70 15.25
N TYR A 11 -6.74 -57.49 16.13
CA TYR A 11 -7.63 -56.34 16.04
C TYR A 11 -7.19 -55.29 17.06
N GLY A 12 -6.14 -54.55 16.72
CA GLY A 12 -5.82 -53.33 17.43
C GLY A 12 -7.04 -52.41 17.35
N SER A 13 -7.77 -52.28 18.47
CA SER A 13 -8.81 -51.27 18.59
C SER A 13 -8.10 -49.92 18.62
N ARG A 14 -7.82 -49.37 17.43
CA ARG A 14 -7.68 -47.92 17.28
C ARG A 14 -9.06 -47.32 17.54
N ALA A 15 -9.48 -47.32 18.80
CA ALA A 15 -10.31 -46.26 19.30
C ALA A 15 -9.46 -44.99 19.15
N GLY A 16 -9.49 -44.39 17.95
CA GLY A 16 -8.85 -43.11 17.71
C GLY A 16 -9.31 -42.18 18.82
N ARG A 17 -8.37 -41.78 19.68
CA ARG A 17 -8.65 -41.00 20.88
C ARG A 17 -9.25 -39.68 20.41
N ARG A 18 -10.59 -39.57 20.43
CA ARG A 18 -11.27 -38.36 19.98
C ARG A 18 -10.74 -37.21 20.84
N PRO A 19 -10.30 -36.10 20.22
CA PRO A 19 -9.79 -34.98 20.99
C PRO A 19 -10.88 -34.54 21.97
N PRO A 20 -10.51 -34.23 23.22
CA PRO A 20 -11.48 -33.82 24.22
C PRO A 20 -12.17 -32.53 23.77
N ARG A 21 -13.44 -32.34 24.14
CA ARG A 21 -14.26 -31.19 23.69
C ARG A 21 -13.61 -29.83 23.98
N TRP A 22 -12.75 -29.72 25.01
CA TRP A 22 -12.00 -28.50 25.32
C TRP A 22 -10.96 -28.16 24.24
N ALA A 23 -10.37 -29.16 23.57
CA ALA A 23 -9.39 -28.93 22.52
C ALA A 23 -10.00 -28.20 21.33
N TYR A 24 -11.28 -28.48 21.02
CA TYR A 24 -12.02 -27.73 20.00
C TYR A 24 -12.13 -26.25 20.35
N TRP A 25 -12.50 -25.93 21.59
CA TRP A 25 -12.60 -24.54 22.06
C TRP A 25 -11.25 -23.83 22.07
N VAL A 26 -10.17 -24.52 22.42
CA VAL A 26 -8.80 -23.97 22.37
C VAL A 26 -8.39 -23.67 20.92
N VAL A 27 -8.63 -24.60 19.99
CA VAL A 27 -8.34 -24.38 18.57
C VAL A 27 -9.19 -23.24 18.01
N LEU A 28 -10.47 -23.16 18.37
CA LEU A 28 -11.36 -22.09 17.95
C LEU A 28 -10.87 -20.73 18.47
N ALA A 29 -10.52 -20.63 19.75
CA ALA A 29 -9.99 -19.42 20.35
C ALA A 29 -8.68 -18.99 19.66
N ALA A 30 -7.77 -19.93 19.42
CA ALA A 30 -6.54 -19.66 18.69
C ALA A 30 -6.81 -19.16 17.26
N ALA A 31 -7.74 -19.78 16.54
CA ALA A 31 -8.13 -19.36 15.19
C ALA A 31 -8.71 -17.94 15.17
N VAL A 32 -9.56 -17.59 16.15
CA VAL A 32 -10.13 -16.24 16.28
C VAL A 32 -9.02 -15.21 16.55
N VAL A 33 -8.09 -15.50 17.47
CA VAL A 33 -6.97 -14.60 17.79
C VAL A 33 -6.09 -14.38 16.55
N VAL A 34 -5.73 -15.46 15.85
CA VAL A 34 -4.94 -15.36 14.60
C VAL A 34 -5.71 -14.55 13.55
N GLY A 35 -7.01 -14.80 13.38
CA GLY A 35 -7.86 -14.04 12.46
C GLY A 35 -7.90 -12.55 12.78
N LEU A 36 -8.02 -12.18 14.06
CA LEU A 36 -7.97 -10.78 14.51
C LEU A 36 -6.62 -10.13 14.22
N VAL A 37 -5.51 -10.82 14.50
CA VAL A 37 -4.17 -10.31 14.20
C VAL A 37 -4.01 -10.07 12.70
N VAL A 38 -4.41 -11.03 11.87
CA VAL A 38 -4.38 -10.89 10.40
C VAL A 38 -5.25 -9.71 9.95
N ALA A 39 -6.46 -9.55 10.51
CA ALA A 39 -7.35 -8.45 10.19
C ALA A 39 -6.74 -7.08 10.54
N VAL A 40 -6.11 -6.94 11.72
CA VAL A 40 -5.46 -5.70 12.14
C VAL A 40 -4.27 -5.37 11.23
N VAL A 41 -3.41 -6.35 10.94
CA VAL A 41 -2.27 -6.15 10.03
C VAL A 41 -2.75 -5.79 8.63
N ALA A 42 -3.78 -6.45 8.12
CA ALA A 42 -4.37 -6.12 6.83
C ALA A 42 -4.94 -4.69 6.81
N TYR A 43 -5.67 -4.28 7.85
CA TYR A 43 -6.22 -2.94 7.95
C TYR A 43 -5.13 -1.85 8.00
N GLN A 44 -4.02 -2.09 8.71
CA GLN A 44 -2.91 -1.13 8.76
C GLN A 44 -2.17 -0.99 7.41
N ASN A 45 -2.12 -2.05 6.61
CA ASN A 45 -1.41 -2.04 5.32
C ASN A 45 -2.30 -1.65 4.13
N LEU A 46 -3.61 -1.92 4.20
CA LEU A 46 -4.58 -1.70 3.12
C LEU A 46 -5.65 -0.64 3.46
N GLY A 47 -5.64 -0.09 4.67
CA GLY A 47 -6.58 0.95 5.11
C GLY A 47 -6.37 2.29 4.39
N SER A 48 -7.25 3.25 4.68
CA SER A 48 -7.16 4.60 4.13
C SER A 48 -5.84 5.28 4.52
N GLN A 49 -5.19 5.92 3.56
CA GLN A 49 -3.94 6.63 3.80
C GLN A 49 -4.26 7.99 4.47
N PRO A 50 -3.46 8.45 5.45
CA PRO A 50 -3.69 9.73 6.12
C PRO A 50 -3.35 10.96 5.24
N ILE A 51 -2.87 10.71 4.02
CA ILE A 51 -2.62 11.68 2.98
C ILE A 51 -2.81 11.02 1.61
N GLU A 52 -3.56 11.68 0.75
CA GLU A 52 -3.92 11.21 -0.58
C GLU A 52 -3.65 12.33 -1.60
N GLY A 53 -3.07 11.96 -2.73
CA GLY A 53 -2.85 12.85 -3.86
C GLY A 53 -3.66 12.35 -5.05
N GLU A 54 -4.59 13.16 -5.53
CA GLU A 54 -5.45 12.85 -6.66
C GLU A 54 -5.09 13.71 -7.85
N GLN A 55 -4.79 13.07 -8.98
CA GLN A 55 -4.60 13.77 -10.24
C GLN A 55 -5.94 14.35 -10.73
N THR A 56 -6.00 15.65 -10.94
CA THR A 56 -7.19 16.33 -11.45
C THR A 56 -7.12 16.55 -12.96
N ALA A 57 -5.93 16.80 -13.50
CA ALA A 57 -5.72 16.95 -14.94
C ALA A 57 -4.27 16.66 -15.32
N PHE A 58 -4.05 16.38 -16.61
CA PHE A 58 -2.72 16.38 -17.21
C PHE A 58 -2.78 16.95 -18.63
N GLN A 59 -1.68 17.52 -19.08
CA GLN A 59 -1.55 18.08 -20.42
C GLN A 59 -0.15 17.77 -20.97
N ILE A 60 -0.09 17.03 -22.07
CA ILE A 60 1.17 16.82 -22.81
C ILE A 60 1.53 18.16 -23.45
N LEU A 61 2.70 18.70 -23.11
CA LEU A 61 3.15 19.99 -23.62
C LEU A 61 4.00 19.80 -24.89
N ASP A 62 4.90 18.81 -24.85
CA ASP A 62 5.78 18.42 -25.96
C ASP A 62 6.24 16.95 -25.79
N ASP A 63 7.14 16.49 -26.66
CA ASP A 63 7.66 15.11 -26.65
C ASP A 63 8.54 14.79 -25.43
N HIS A 64 8.86 15.77 -24.59
CA HIS A 64 9.72 15.61 -23.42
C HIS A 64 9.17 16.31 -22.17
N SER A 65 7.87 16.65 -22.16
CA SER A 65 7.25 17.27 -21.00
C SER A 65 5.73 17.14 -20.93
N VAL A 66 5.25 17.01 -19.70
CA VAL A 66 3.84 16.95 -19.34
C VAL A 66 3.58 17.85 -18.14
N ARG A 67 2.49 18.61 -18.16
CA ARG A 67 1.95 19.29 -16.99
C ARG A 67 1.00 18.35 -16.26
N ILE A 68 1.12 18.30 -14.95
CA ILE A 68 0.28 17.49 -14.06
C ILE A 68 -0.33 18.44 -13.03
N ASP A 69 -1.66 18.45 -12.97
CA ASP A 69 -2.45 19.16 -11.98
C ASP A 69 -3.06 18.14 -11.03
N PHE A 70 -2.92 18.39 -9.73
CA PHE A 70 -3.37 17.46 -8.71
C PHE A 70 -3.83 18.17 -7.44
N GLN A 71 -4.70 17.50 -6.69
CA GLN A 71 -5.12 17.90 -5.36
C GLN A 71 -4.54 16.97 -4.32
N VAL A 72 -4.17 17.54 -3.17
CA VAL A 72 -3.66 16.80 -2.02
C VAL A 72 -4.63 16.98 -0.88
N ARG A 73 -5.18 15.87 -0.38
CA ARG A 73 -6.03 15.80 0.79
C ARG A 73 -5.25 15.15 1.93
N ARG A 74 -5.19 15.81 3.09
CA ARG A 74 -4.34 15.39 4.21
C ARG A 74 -5.00 15.61 5.57
N ASP A 75 -4.85 14.65 6.47
CA ASP A 75 -5.39 14.74 7.84
C ASP A 75 -4.62 15.72 8.73
N HIS A 76 -3.34 15.92 8.44
CA HIS A 76 -2.40 16.75 9.21
C HIS A 76 -1.92 17.96 8.40
N PRO A 77 -2.76 18.99 8.22
CA PRO A 77 -2.45 20.19 7.44
C PRO A 77 -1.19 20.94 7.90
N GLU A 78 -0.85 20.85 9.17
CA GLU A 78 0.31 21.48 9.83
C GLU A 78 1.66 20.87 9.41
N ARG A 79 1.65 19.68 8.82
CA ARG A 79 2.87 19.00 8.38
C ARG A 79 3.12 19.25 6.89
N PRO A 80 4.37 19.55 6.48
CA PRO A 80 4.72 19.50 5.07
C PRO A 80 4.65 18.06 4.56
N ALA A 81 4.41 17.91 3.25
CA ALA A 81 4.35 16.63 2.58
C ALA A 81 5.16 16.66 1.28
N ASP A 82 5.59 15.49 0.83
CA ASP A 82 6.11 15.26 -0.51
C ASP A 82 5.06 14.48 -1.30
N CYS A 83 4.83 14.88 -2.55
CA CYS A 83 4.05 14.11 -3.49
C CYS A 83 4.91 13.72 -4.69
N LEU A 84 4.98 12.42 -4.96
CA LEU A 84 5.70 11.87 -6.08
C LEU A 84 4.79 11.82 -7.31
N VAL A 85 5.16 12.57 -8.34
CA VAL A 85 4.48 12.52 -9.64
C VAL A 85 5.34 11.77 -10.65
N ARG A 86 4.69 11.07 -11.57
CA ARG A 86 5.36 10.33 -12.64
C ARG A 86 4.64 10.48 -13.97
N ALA A 87 5.37 10.24 -15.05
CA ALA A 87 4.81 10.16 -16.39
C ALA A 87 5.12 8.81 -17.00
N ARG A 88 4.24 8.35 -17.89
CA ARG A 88 4.44 7.10 -18.64
C ARG A 88 4.38 7.32 -20.14
N SER A 89 5.10 6.49 -20.90
CA SER A 89 4.96 6.38 -22.36
C SER A 89 3.83 5.43 -22.75
N GLN A 90 3.58 5.34 -24.06
CA GLN A 90 2.64 4.40 -24.67
C GLN A 90 2.91 2.93 -24.30
N ASP A 91 4.19 2.55 -24.14
CA ASP A 91 4.58 1.18 -23.75
C ASP A 91 4.38 0.90 -22.25
N GLY A 92 3.97 1.91 -21.47
CA GLY A 92 3.77 1.80 -20.02
C GLY A 92 4.99 2.12 -19.15
N ASP A 93 6.18 2.29 -19.75
CA ASP A 93 7.40 2.64 -19.01
C ASP A 93 7.26 3.97 -18.27
N GLU A 94 7.85 4.06 -17.06
CA GLU A 94 8.04 5.33 -16.37
C GLU A 94 9.13 6.14 -17.06
N VAL A 95 8.76 7.30 -17.60
CA VAL A 95 9.64 8.14 -18.43
C VAL A 95 10.01 9.45 -17.77
N GLY A 96 9.45 9.72 -16.60
CA GLY A 96 9.80 10.87 -15.78
C GLY A 96 9.24 10.68 -14.37
N ARG A 97 9.96 11.21 -13.40
CA ARG A 97 9.57 11.24 -11.99
C ARG A 97 10.05 12.51 -11.34
N LYS A 98 9.22 13.10 -10.48
CA LYS A 98 9.55 14.30 -9.71
C LYS A 98 8.83 14.28 -8.38
N GLU A 99 9.54 14.65 -7.33
CA GLU A 99 8.94 14.93 -6.04
C GLU A 99 8.56 16.40 -5.95
N VAL A 100 7.35 16.65 -5.44
CA VAL A 100 6.79 17.99 -5.28
C VAL A 100 6.60 18.25 -3.80
N LEU A 101 7.29 19.28 -3.29
CA LEU A 101 7.07 19.75 -1.95
C LEU A 101 5.68 20.41 -1.85
N VAL A 102 4.90 19.95 -0.87
CA VAL A 102 3.62 20.54 -0.48
C VAL A 102 3.78 21.11 0.92
N PRO A 103 3.95 22.45 1.06
CA PRO A 103 4.09 23.08 2.36
C PRO A 103 2.91 22.81 3.30
N ALA A 104 3.14 22.94 4.60
CA ALA A 104 2.07 23.01 5.59
C ALA A 104 1.06 24.10 5.20
N GLY A 105 -0.22 23.88 5.44
CA GLY A 105 -1.29 24.76 4.96
C GLY A 105 -2.67 24.17 5.15
N ALA A 106 -3.50 24.15 4.12
CA ALA A 106 -4.87 23.65 4.20
C ALA A 106 -4.95 22.11 4.11
N THR A 107 -6.08 21.56 4.54
CA THR A 107 -6.46 20.13 4.45
C THR A 107 -6.55 19.66 3.00
N VAL A 108 -7.03 20.52 2.09
CA VAL A 108 -7.07 20.27 0.65
C VAL A 108 -6.30 21.38 -0.07
N VAL A 109 -5.33 21.01 -0.91
CA VAL A 109 -4.49 21.95 -1.64
C VAL A 109 -4.30 21.50 -3.08
N SER A 110 -4.53 22.40 -4.04
CA SER A 110 -4.23 22.18 -5.45
C SER A 110 -2.78 22.53 -5.78
N ARG A 111 -2.15 21.72 -6.62
CA ARG A 111 -0.79 21.91 -7.12
C ARG A 111 -0.72 21.63 -8.61
N SER A 112 0.22 22.30 -9.27
CA SER A 112 0.53 22.10 -10.69
C SER A 112 2.04 22.01 -10.83
N THR A 113 2.51 21.04 -11.60
CA THR A 113 3.94 20.90 -11.92
C THR A 113 4.14 20.46 -13.36
N VAL A 114 5.21 20.96 -13.97
CA VAL A 114 5.72 20.42 -15.23
C VAL A 114 6.79 19.38 -14.91
N LEU A 115 6.66 18.22 -15.52
CA LEU A 115 7.57 17.09 -15.42
C LEU A 115 8.28 16.91 -16.75
N ARG A 116 9.62 16.81 -16.71
CA ARG A 116 10.44 16.46 -17.88
C ARG A 116 10.50 14.95 -18.04
N THR A 117 10.49 14.49 -19.29
CA THR A 117 10.45 13.07 -19.62
C THR A 117 11.54 12.67 -20.63
N SER A 118 12.04 11.44 -20.51
CA SER A 118 13.08 10.88 -21.37
C SER A 118 12.57 10.54 -22.78
N LYS A 119 11.28 10.21 -22.90
CA LYS A 119 10.56 10.02 -24.17
C LYS A 119 9.14 10.59 -24.06
N ARG A 120 8.41 10.58 -25.18
CA ARG A 120 7.06 11.13 -25.29
C ARG A 120 6.10 10.54 -24.25
N PRO A 121 5.56 11.36 -23.33
CA PRO A 121 4.58 10.89 -22.36
C PRO A 121 3.19 10.79 -22.98
N VAL A 122 2.39 9.86 -22.48
CA VAL A 122 0.96 9.74 -22.81
C VAL A 122 0.07 9.98 -21.59
N THR A 123 0.64 9.97 -20.39
CA THR A 123 -0.05 10.28 -19.13
C THR A 123 0.93 10.89 -18.13
N GLY A 124 0.40 11.63 -17.17
CA GLY A 124 1.11 12.11 -16.00
C GLY A 124 0.20 12.01 -14.78
N GLU A 125 0.66 11.33 -13.73
CA GLU A 125 -0.14 10.95 -12.57
C GLU A 125 0.60 11.18 -11.26
N VAL A 126 -0.18 11.24 -10.17
CA VAL A 126 0.36 11.22 -8.81
C VAL A 126 0.53 9.75 -8.41
N TYR A 127 1.76 9.35 -8.09
CA TYR A 127 2.04 8.01 -7.60
C TYR A 127 1.59 7.85 -6.14
N GLY A 128 1.82 8.87 -5.33
CA GLY A 128 1.46 8.91 -3.92
C GLY A 128 2.03 10.14 -3.24
N CYS A 129 1.55 10.39 -2.02
CA CYS A 129 2.07 11.45 -1.15
C CYS A 129 2.47 10.87 0.20
N SER A 130 3.42 11.51 0.86
CA SER A 130 3.94 11.11 2.16
C SER A 130 4.25 12.34 3.01
N TYR A 131 4.15 12.20 4.33
CA TYR A 131 4.65 13.20 5.28
C TYR A 131 6.17 13.09 5.51
N GLN A 132 6.83 12.08 4.95
CA GLN A 132 8.27 11.87 5.07
C GLN A 132 9.03 12.71 4.04
N VAL A 133 9.03 14.02 4.24
CA VAL A 133 9.66 14.95 3.30
C VAL A 133 11.18 14.79 3.30
N PRO A 134 11.82 14.44 2.16
CA PRO A 134 13.26 14.36 2.07
C PRO A 134 13.94 15.71 2.33
N SER A 135 15.11 15.70 3.00
CA SER A 135 15.77 16.93 3.41
C SER A 135 16.22 17.84 2.26
N TYR A 136 16.40 17.30 1.04
CA TYR A 136 16.76 18.10 -0.13
C TYR A 136 15.58 18.91 -0.70
N LEU A 137 14.34 18.58 -0.33
CA LEU A 137 13.18 19.38 -0.72
C LEU A 137 12.97 20.57 0.22
N THR A 138 13.37 20.45 1.49
CA THR A 138 13.22 21.51 2.51
C THR A 138 14.44 22.41 2.62
N LYS A 139 15.63 21.89 2.31
CA LYS A 139 16.87 22.67 2.21
C LYS A 139 16.97 23.28 0.81
N GLU A 140 16.24 24.36 0.60
CA GLU A 140 16.36 25.19 -0.58
C GLU A 140 17.77 25.82 -0.65
N ALA A 141 18.73 25.10 -1.24
CA ALA A 141 19.97 25.66 -1.78
C ALA A 141 20.73 24.57 -2.55
N ARG A 142 20.46 24.45 -3.85
CA ARG A 142 21.51 24.00 -4.76
C ARG A 142 22.46 25.21 -4.89
N PRO A 143 23.72 25.15 -4.43
CA PRO A 143 24.71 26.14 -4.83
C PRO A 143 24.94 25.90 -6.32
N SER A 144 24.34 26.74 -7.17
CA SER A 144 24.76 26.85 -8.57
C SER A 144 26.14 27.49 -8.55
N GLY A 145 27.18 26.64 -8.54
CA GLY A 145 28.52 27.03 -8.95
C GLY A 145 28.59 27.24 -10.46
#